data_AF-A0A962F9C8-F1
#
_entry.id   AF-A0A962F9C8-F1
#
_cell.length_a   1.000
_cell.length_b   1.000
_cell.length_c   1.000
_cell.angle_alpha   90.00
_cell.angle_beta   90.00
_cell.angle_gamma   90.00
#
_symmetry.space_group_name_H-M   'P 1'
#
loop_
_entity.id
_entity.type
_entity.pdbx_description
1 polymer ?
#
loop_
_entity_poly.entity_id
_entity_poly.type
_entity_poly.pdbx_seq_one_letter_code
_entity_poly.pdbx_strand_id
1 'polypeptide(L)'
;RFAEAFAERMHERVRKEFWAYAPDEDFSPDDLLGETYRGIRPAPGYPAQPDHTEKAVLFDLLQAEKRTGVKLTESYAMWPGSSVCGLYFSHPQAHYFGVAKVERDQVEDYADRKVMDIGEVERWLAPVLNYDPAAFAKAAAE
;
A
#
# COMPACT_ATOMS: atom_id res chain seq x y z
N ARG A 1 -0.04 -7.26 -18.09
CA ARG A 1 0.34 -5.95 -18.69
C ARG A 1 -0.84 -4.99 -18.67
N PHE A 2 -2.04 -5.40 -19.07
CA PHE A 2 -3.23 -4.53 -19.02
C PHE A 2 -3.54 -3.92 -17.64
N ALA A 3 -3.38 -4.69 -16.55
CA ALA A 3 -3.60 -4.16 -15.20
C ALA A 3 -2.69 -2.96 -14.88
N GLU A 4 -1.39 -3.07 -15.16
CA GLU A 4 -0.41 -1.99 -14.98
C GLU A 4 -0.68 -0.80 -15.90
N ALA A 5 -0.99 -1.07 -17.18
CA ALA A 5 -1.34 -0.01 -18.13
C ALA A 5 -2.60 0.75 -17.70
N PHE A 6 -3.57 0.05 -17.11
CA PHE A 6 -4.78 0.69 -16.58
C PHE A 6 -4.46 1.48 -15.29
N ALA A 7 -3.58 0.97 -14.42
CA ALA A 7 -3.13 1.73 -13.26
C ALA A 7 -2.46 3.06 -13.66
N GLU A 8 -1.58 3.04 -14.68
CA GLU A 8 -0.94 4.26 -15.20
C GLU A 8 -1.97 5.22 -15.79
N ARG A 9 -2.85 4.72 -16.67
CA ARG A 9 -3.89 5.54 -17.30
C ARG A 9 -4.86 6.12 -16.29
N MET A 10 -5.24 5.35 -15.26
CA MET A 10 -6.13 5.82 -14.22
C MET A 10 -5.45 6.91 -13.37
N HIS A 11 -4.17 6.73 -13.04
CA HIS A 11 -3.41 7.74 -12.31
C HIS A 11 -3.33 9.05 -13.12
N GLU A 12 -2.98 8.99 -14.40
CA GLU A 12 -2.97 10.15 -15.30
C GLU A 12 -4.32 10.89 -15.30
N ARG A 13 -5.43 10.15 -15.42
CA ARG A 13 -6.78 10.74 -15.34
C ARG A 13 -7.09 11.33 -13.97
N VAL A 14 -6.58 10.75 -12.88
CA VAL A 14 -6.72 11.37 -11.55
C VAL A 14 -6.00 12.71 -11.51
N ARG A 15 -4.76 12.78 -12.02
CA ARG A 15 -3.98 14.04 -12.03
C ARG A 15 -4.63 15.13 -12.89
N LYS A 16 -5.14 14.75 -14.07
CA LYS A 16 -5.68 15.68 -15.08
C LYS A 16 -7.16 16.00 -14.92
N GLU A 17 -7.98 15.02 -14.53
CA GLU A 17 -9.44 15.10 -14.61
C GLU A 17 -10.13 15.01 -13.23
N PHE A 18 -9.86 13.95 -12.45
CA PHE A 18 -10.66 13.67 -11.25
C PHE A 18 -10.21 14.46 -10.01
N TRP A 19 -8.90 14.60 -9.81
CA TRP A 19 -8.31 15.47 -8.79
C TRP A 19 -7.85 16.79 -9.42
N ALA A 20 -7.45 16.77 -10.69
CA ALA A 20 -7.17 17.96 -11.50
C ALA A 20 -6.11 18.91 -10.89
N TYR A 21 -5.10 18.37 -10.21
CA TYR A 21 -3.98 19.16 -9.71
C TYR A 21 -2.88 19.41 -10.77
N ALA A 22 -2.99 18.76 -11.93
CA ALA A 22 -2.13 18.96 -13.09
C ALA A 22 -2.95 18.81 -14.41
N PRO A 23 -3.93 19.69 -14.66
CA PRO A 23 -4.85 19.56 -15.80
C PRO A 23 -4.16 19.70 -17.16
N ASP A 24 -3.11 20.52 -17.23
CA ASP A 24 -2.35 20.83 -18.45
C ASP A 24 -1.16 19.88 -18.69
N GLU A 25 -1.08 18.77 -17.94
CA GLU A 25 -0.02 17.76 -18.09
C GLU A 25 -0.08 17.08 -19.47
N ASP A 26 1.05 17.01 -20.18
CA ASP A 26 1.15 16.42 -21.53
C ASP A 26 2.39 15.51 -21.66
N PHE A 27 2.43 14.47 -20.83
CA PHE A 27 3.52 13.50 -20.81
C PHE A 27 3.35 12.42 -21.88
N SER A 28 4.46 12.04 -22.53
CA SER A 28 4.51 10.85 -23.37
C SER A 28 4.50 9.57 -22.51
N PRO A 29 4.22 8.39 -23.10
CA PRO A 29 4.34 7.13 -22.37
C PRO A 29 5.72 6.90 -21.74
N ASP A 30 6.80 7.36 -22.38
CA ASP A 30 8.16 7.23 -21.85
C ASP A 30 8.39 8.16 -20.65
N ASP A 31 7.81 9.36 -20.66
CA ASP A 31 7.87 10.28 -19.51
C ASP A 31 7.13 9.70 -18.29
N LEU A 32 5.98 9.05 -18.53
CA LEU A 32 5.21 8.38 -17.48
C LEU A 32 5.99 7.22 -16.84
N LEU A 33 6.74 6.45 -17.63
CA LEU A 33 7.63 5.40 -17.12
C LEU A 33 8.77 5.96 -16.26
N GLY A 34 9.20 7.19 -16.55
CA GLY A 34 10.18 7.92 -15.73
C GLY A 34 9.61 8.51 -14.44
N GLU A 35 8.30 8.37 -14.20
CA GLU A 35 7.59 8.90 -13.02
C GLU A 35 7.84 10.41 -12.77
N THR A 36 7.99 11.19 -13.84
CA THR A 36 8.31 12.62 -13.77
C THR A 36 7.12 13.52 -13.38
N TYR A 37 5.92 12.93 -13.30
CA TYR A 37 4.71 13.62 -12.88
C TYR A 37 4.69 13.93 -11.38
N ARG A 38 3.88 14.90 -11.00
CA ARG A 38 3.65 15.26 -9.60
C ARG A 38 2.79 14.19 -8.90
N GLY A 39 3.24 13.76 -7.71
CA GLY A 39 2.50 12.85 -6.84
C GLY A 39 2.87 11.38 -7.04
N ILE A 40 2.41 10.52 -6.13
CA ILE A 40 2.72 9.09 -6.12
C ILE A 40 1.47 8.23 -5.91
N ARG A 41 1.58 6.94 -6.24
CA ARG A 41 0.49 5.96 -6.10
C ARG A 41 0.88 4.69 -5.34
N PRO A 42 1.31 4.79 -4.06
CA PRO A 42 1.85 3.66 -3.32
C PRO A 42 0.79 2.57 -3.09
N ALA A 43 1.24 1.32 -3.11
CA ALA A 43 0.40 0.15 -2.95
C ALA A 43 0.80 -0.63 -1.69
N PRO A 44 -0.16 -1.13 -0.88
CA PRO A 44 0.14 -2.00 0.25
C PRO A 44 0.94 -3.25 -0.16
N GLY A 45 1.98 -3.57 0.59
CA GLY A 45 2.96 -4.62 0.33
C GLY A 45 4.26 -4.13 -0.32
N TYR A 46 4.31 -2.90 -0.83
CA TYR A 46 5.57 -2.31 -1.30
C TYR A 46 6.39 -1.74 -0.13
N PRO A 47 7.70 -1.47 -0.31
CA PRO A 47 8.56 -0.97 0.77
C PRO A 47 8.06 0.30 1.49
N ALA A 48 7.31 1.16 0.81
CA ALA A 48 6.71 2.37 1.37
C ALA A 48 5.50 2.09 2.29
N GLN A 49 4.88 0.92 2.16
CA GLN A 49 3.71 0.50 2.93
C GLN A 49 3.71 -1.04 3.03
N PRO A 50 4.59 -1.65 3.85
CA PRO A 50 4.82 -3.10 3.81
C PRO A 50 3.64 -3.94 4.32
N ASP A 51 2.74 -3.37 5.12
CA ASP A 51 1.57 -4.09 5.63
C ASP A 51 0.55 -4.38 4.51
N HIS A 52 0.41 -5.66 4.17
CA HIS A 52 -0.54 -6.12 3.16
C HIS A 52 -2.01 -5.98 3.58
N THR A 53 -2.30 -5.96 4.88
CA THR A 53 -3.68 -5.94 5.41
C THR A 53 -4.39 -4.62 5.13
N GLU A 54 -3.65 -3.54 4.85
CA GLU A 54 -4.21 -2.25 4.44
C GLU A 54 -5.04 -2.34 3.15
N LYS A 55 -4.90 -3.42 2.36
CA LYS A 55 -5.80 -3.67 1.22
C LYS A 55 -7.25 -3.87 1.66
N ALA A 56 -7.52 -4.43 2.84
CA ALA A 56 -8.89 -4.57 3.34
C ALA A 56 -9.56 -3.20 3.50
N VAL A 57 -8.84 -2.24 4.09
CA VAL A 57 -9.33 -0.86 4.28
C VAL A 57 -9.64 -0.22 2.92
N LEU A 58 -8.75 -0.36 1.94
CA LEU A 58 -8.98 0.16 0.60
C LEU A 58 -10.16 -0.50 -0.11
N PHE A 59 -10.28 -1.83 0.00
CA PHE A 59 -11.35 -2.58 -0.63
C PHE A 59 -12.71 -2.22 -0.03
N ASP A 60 -12.78 -2.02 1.30
CA ASP A 60 -14.00 -1.58 1.97
C ASP A 60 -14.37 -0.15 1.56
N LEU A 61 -13.43 0.79 1.64
CA LEU A 61 -13.66 2.19 1.25
C LEU A 61 -14.23 2.31 -0.17
N LEU A 62 -13.68 1.54 -1.12
CA LEU A 62 -14.10 1.58 -2.52
C LEU A 62 -15.30 0.67 -2.81
N GLN A 63 -15.68 -0.22 -1.88
CA GLN A 63 -16.58 -1.33 -2.14
C GLN A 63 -16.10 -2.15 -3.35
N ALA A 64 -14.79 -2.40 -3.41
CA ALA A 64 -14.06 -2.85 -4.59
C ALA A 64 -14.56 -4.20 -5.12
N GLU A 65 -14.77 -5.19 -4.24
CA GLU A 65 -15.28 -6.51 -4.65
C GLU A 65 -16.65 -6.40 -5.32
N LYS A 66 -17.56 -5.63 -4.72
CA LYS A 66 -18.90 -5.41 -5.28
C LYS A 66 -18.87 -4.70 -6.63
N ARG A 67 -17.98 -3.72 -6.81
CA ARG A 67 -17.92 -2.88 -8.01
C ARG A 67 -17.13 -3.49 -9.17
N THR A 68 -16.14 -4.33 -8.87
CA THR A 68 -15.17 -4.82 -9.86
C THR A 68 -15.11 -6.34 -9.97
N GLY A 69 -15.61 -7.07 -8.96
CA GLY A 69 -15.47 -8.52 -8.85
C GLY A 69 -14.09 -8.99 -8.39
N VAL A 70 -13.11 -8.09 -8.20
CA VAL A 70 -11.79 -8.44 -7.66
C VAL A 70 -11.90 -8.74 -6.17
N LYS A 71 -11.29 -9.83 -5.73
CA LYS A 71 -11.35 -10.33 -4.34
C LYS A 71 -9.98 -10.29 -3.67
N LEU A 72 -9.98 -10.26 -2.35
CA LEU A 72 -8.80 -10.52 -1.53
C LEU A 72 -8.81 -11.98 -1.06
N THR A 73 -7.67 -12.66 -1.17
CA THR A 73 -7.45 -13.95 -0.52
C THR A 73 -7.21 -13.77 0.99
N GLU A 74 -7.18 -14.87 1.73
CA GLU A 74 -6.79 -14.89 3.15
C GLU A 74 -5.40 -14.28 3.41
N SER A 75 -4.52 -14.30 2.41
CA SER A 75 -3.19 -13.69 2.43
C SER A 75 -3.13 -12.28 1.86
N TYR A 76 -4.28 -11.64 1.60
CA TYR A 76 -4.40 -10.32 0.97
C TYR A 76 -3.76 -10.23 -0.43
N ALA A 77 -3.67 -11.35 -1.15
CA ALA A 77 -3.41 -11.33 -2.58
C ALA A 77 -4.71 -10.97 -3.32
N MET A 78 -4.61 -10.28 -4.46
CA MET A 78 -5.77 -9.95 -5.27
C MET A 78 -6.08 -11.05 -6.29
N TRP A 79 -7.35 -11.38 -6.47
CA TRP A 79 -7.83 -12.30 -7.50
C TRP A 79 -8.91 -11.65 -8.35
N PRO A 80 -8.78 -11.63 -9.70
CA PRO A 80 -7.71 -12.22 -10.51
C PRO A 80 -6.33 -11.59 -10.27
N GLY A 81 -5.26 -12.36 -10.47
CA GLY A 81 -3.89 -11.91 -10.17
C GLY A 81 -3.40 -10.73 -11.02
N SER A 82 -4.03 -10.48 -12.17
CA SER A 82 -3.81 -9.25 -12.95
C SER A 82 -4.65 -8.09 -12.39
N SER A 83 -4.31 -7.66 -11.17
CA SER A 83 -4.98 -6.56 -10.46
C SER A 83 -3.96 -5.64 -9.80
N VAL A 84 -4.31 -4.36 -9.67
CA VAL A 84 -3.51 -3.33 -8.97
C VAL A 84 -4.46 -2.54 -8.06
N CYS A 85 -4.01 -2.23 -6.85
CA CYS A 85 -4.69 -1.30 -5.95
C CYS A 85 -3.64 -0.45 -5.22
N GLY A 86 -4.04 0.71 -4.73
CA GLY A 86 -3.16 1.62 -4.02
C GLY A 86 -3.85 2.91 -3.63
N LEU A 87 -3.07 3.81 -3.05
CA LEU A 87 -3.45 5.16 -2.68
C LEU A 87 -3.01 6.14 -3.77
N TYR A 88 -3.54 7.37 -3.73
CA TYR A 88 -3.00 8.50 -4.50
C TYR A 88 -2.59 9.62 -3.55
N PHE A 89 -1.39 10.17 -3.72
CA PHE A 89 -0.91 11.33 -3.00
C PHE A 89 -0.52 12.44 -3.99
N SER A 90 -1.09 13.63 -3.82
CA SER A 90 -0.88 14.79 -4.74
C SER A 90 0.18 15.78 -4.25
N HIS A 91 0.76 15.59 -3.08
CA HIS A 91 1.75 16.51 -2.53
C HIS A 91 3.00 16.55 -3.43
N PRO A 92 3.52 17.73 -3.82
CA PRO A 92 4.60 17.83 -4.81
C PRO A 92 5.94 17.27 -4.33
N GLN A 93 6.10 17.08 -3.02
CA GLN A 93 7.29 16.47 -2.42
C GLN A 93 7.08 15.00 -2.03
N ALA A 94 5.90 14.42 -2.30
CA ALA A 94 5.68 13.00 -2.06
C ALA A 94 6.58 12.18 -2.99
N HIS A 95 7.31 11.23 -2.42
CA HIS A 95 8.20 10.34 -3.16
C HIS A 95 8.18 8.96 -2.48
N TYR A 96 8.53 7.92 -3.23
CA TYR A 96 8.65 6.58 -2.67
C TYR A 96 9.89 6.50 -1.77
N PHE A 97 9.71 5.98 -0.56
CA PHE A 97 10.79 5.62 0.35
C PHE A 97 10.48 4.26 0.97
N GLY A 98 11.50 3.53 1.40
CA GLY A 98 11.30 2.29 2.18
C GLY A 98 11.15 2.62 3.66
N VAL A 99 10.17 2.02 4.34
CA VAL A 99 10.02 2.13 5.80
C VAL A 99 11.25 1.58 6.55
N ALA A 100 11.99 0.65 5.93
CA ALA A 100 13.14 -0.03 6.51
C ALA A 100 12.77 -0.82 7.77
N LYS A 101 13.72 -0.98 8.69
CA LYS A 101 13.56 -1.78 9.91
C LYS A 101 12.77 -1.02 10.97
N VAL A 102 11.78 -1.68 11.58
CA VAL A 102 10.92 -1.13 12.64
C VAL A 102 11.17 -1.81 13.98
N GLU A 103 11.14 -1.02 15.04
CA GLU A 103 11.35 -1.47 16.42
C GLU A 103 10.02 -1.89 17.07
N ARG A 104 10.12 -2.59 18.21
CA ARG A 104 8.96 -3.18 18.89
C ARG A 104 7.96 -2.15 19.40
N ASP A 105 8.43 -1.00 19.89
CA ASP A 105 7.56 0.08 20.35
C ASP A 105 6.65 0.60 19.24
N GLN A 106 7.15 0.70 18.01
CA GLN A 106 6.35 1.06 16.84
C GLN A 106 5.34 -0.04 16.47
N VAL A 107 5.71 -1.31 16.61
CA VAL A 107 4.80 -2.44 16.37
C VAL A 107 3.67 -2.45 17.39
N GLU A 108 3.95 -2.19 18.66
CA GLU A 108 2.96 -2.06 19.74
C GLU A 108 1.98 -0.91 19.47
N ASP A 109 2.47 0.31 19.15
CA ASP A 109 1.62 1.44 18.77
C ASP A 109 0.73 1.12 17.55
N TYR A 110 1.30 0.43 16.56
CA TYR A 110 0.58 0.07 15.35
C TYR A 110 -0.50 -0.98 15.61
N ALA A 111 -0.22 -1.96 16.47
CA ALA A 111 -1.18 -2.97 16.92
C ALA A 111 -2.39 -2.33 17.60
N ASP A 112 -2.15 -1.39 18.53
CA ASP A 112 -3.20 -0.66 19.23
C ASP A 112 -4.06 0.15 18.25
N ARG A 113 -3.44 0.88 17.32
CA ARG A 113 -4.15 1.68 16.30
C ARG A 113 -4.97 0.83 15.35
N LYS A 114 -4.53 -0.38 15.04
CA LYS A 114 -5.25 -1.33 14.19
C LYS A 114 -6.27 -2.18 14.95
N VAL A 115 -6.24 -2.14 16.28
CA VAL A 115 -7.02 -3.04 17.14
C VAL A 115 -6.74 -4.50 16.74
N MET A 116 -5.46 -4.82 16.61
CA MET A 116 -4.96 -6.12 16.16
C MET A 116 -4.03 -6.70 17.23
N ASP A 117 -4.04 -8.02 17.40
CA ASP A 117 -3.07 -8.68 18.28
C ASP A 117 -1.64 -8.42 17.80
N ILE A 118 -0.72 -8.15 18.74
CA ILE A 118 0.68 -7.85 18.40
C ILE A 118 1.32 -8.98 17.58
N GLY A 119 1.01 -10.25 17.88
CA GLY A 119 1.54 -11.40 17.14
C GLY A 119 1.03 -11.46 15.70
N GLU A 120 -0.18 -10.98 15.44
CA GLU A 120 -0.69 -10.83 14.07
C GLU A 120 0.03 -9.70 13.32
N VAL A 121 0.27 -8.56 13.97
CA VAL A 121 1.03 -7.45 13.37
C VAL A 121 2.46 -7.89 13.07
N GLU A 122 3.12 -8.56 14.01
CA GLU A 122 4.47 -9.13 13.83
C GLU A 122 4.51 -10.11 12.66
N ARG A 123 3.48 -10.95 12.50
CA ARG A 123 3.37 -11.87 11.35
C ARG A 123 3.31 -11.11 10.02
N TRP A 124 2.53 -10.03 9.93
CA TRP A 124 2.39 -9.26 8.70
C TRP A 124 3.60 -8.38 8.40
N LEU A 125 4.24 -7.84 9.44
CA LEU A 125 5.42 -6.98 9.34
C LEU A 125 6.75 -7.76 9.44
N ALA A 126 6.73 -9.09 9.49
CA ALA A 126 7.91 -9.94 9.66
C ALA A 126 9.14 -9.54 8.81
N PRO A 127 9.01 -9.16 7.52
CA PRO A 127 10.15 -8.74 6.70
C PRO A 127 10.87 -7.48 7.23
N VAL A 128 10.15 -6.61 7.92
CA VAL A 128 10.62 -5.29 8.37
C VAL A 128 10.90 -5.20 9.87
N LEU A 129 10.64 -6.25 10.66
CA LEU A 129 10.99 -6.23 12.09
C LEU A 129 12.51 -6.13 12.31
N ASN A 130 12.92 -5.34 13.31
CA ASN A 130 14.31 -5.23 13.78
C ASN A 130 14.62 -6.03 15.05
N TYR A 131 13.69 -6.88 15.49
CA TYR A 131 13.81 -7.69 16.68
C TYR A 131 13.26 -9.10 16.43
N ASP A 132 13.52 -10.02 17.34
CA ASP A 132 12.94 -11.37 17.33
C ASP A 132 11.69 -11.43 18.23
N PRO A 133 10.48 -11.60 17.66
CA PRO A 133 9.25 -11.78 18.43
C PRO A 133 9.32 -12.89 19.49
N ALA A 134 10.04 -13.98 19.20
CA ALA A 134 10.10 -15.15 20.09
C ALA A 134 10.81 -14.82 21.42
N ALA A 135 11.75 -13.87 21.42
CA ALA A 135 12.44 -13.43 22.62
C ALA A 135 11.49 -12.77 23.63
N PHE A 136 10.44 -12.09 23.15
CA PHE A 136 9.48 -11.38 23.99
C PHE A 136 8.30 -12.24 24.43
N ALA A 137 7.85 -13.18 23.59
CA ALA A 137 6.81 -14.13 23.97
C ALA A 137 7.23 -14.99 25.17
N LYS A 138 8.52 -15.37 25.23
CA LYS A 138 9.06 -16.14 26.36
C LYS A 138 9.08 -15.33 27.66
N ALA A 139 9.47 -14.06 27.61
CA ALA A 139 9.52 -13.19 28.78
C ALA A 139 8.14 -12.89 29.38
N ALA A 140 7.06 -12.93 28.58
CA ALA A 140 5.70 -12.74 29.06
C ALA A 140 5.07 -14.01 29.69
N ALA A 141 5.67 -15.18 29.46
CA ALA A 141 5.21 -16.47 29.97
C ALA A 141 5.91 -16.90 31.28
N GLU A 142 6.95 -16.16 31.69
CA GLU A 142 7.66 -16.29 32.98
C GLU A 142 7.04 -15.35 34.03
#